data_AF-A0A0Q0YQV9-F1
#
_entry.id   AF-A0A0Q0YQV9-F1
#
_cell.length_a   1.000
_cell.length_b   1.000
_cell.length_c   1.000
_cell.angle_alpha   90.00
_cell.angle_beta   90.00
_cell.angle_gamma   90.00
#
_symmetry.space_group_name_H-M   'P 1'
#
loop_
_entity.id
_entity.type
_entity.pdbx_description
1 polymer ?
#
loop_
_entity_poly.entity_id
_entity_poly.type
_entity_poly.pdbx_seq_one_letter_code
_entity_poly.pdbx_strand_id
1 'polypeptide(L)'
;MQATMTPTGVFNDQMIAADYLIGAKSAIKACAMAIAEATTPEVRNTLKQHLNDAIAFHEQISQYMINKGYYHPTNVQEQLRVDMQTAQQVLQSAGR
;
A
#
# COMPACT_ATOMS: atom_id res chain seq x y z
N MET A 1 14.79 24.16 13.97
CA MET A 1 13.80 23.51 13.10
C MET A 1 14.56 22.52 12.24
N GLN A 2 14.49 21.22 12.55
CA GLN A 2 15.13 20.20 11.73
C GLN A 2 14.23 19.98 10.50
N ALA A 3 14.74 20.29 9.33
CA ALA A 3 14.10 19.88 8.09
C ALA A 3 14.18 18.36 8.02
N THR A 4 13.04 17.68 8.01
CA THR A 4 12.95 16.26 7.68
C THR A 4 13.28 16.14 6.18
N MET A 5 14.58 16.13 5.84
CA MET A 5 15.02 15.68 4.53
C MET A 5 14.72 14.18 4.49
N THR A 6 13.60 13.80 3.88
CA THR A 6 13.42 12.42 3.43
C THR A 6 14.56 12.15 2.45
N PRO A 7 15.52 11.26 2.75
CA PRO A 7 16.63 11.03 1.85
C PRO A 7 16.08 10.42 0.57
N THR A 8 16.09 11.20 -0.51
CA THR A 8 15.59 10.82 -1.84
C THR A 8 16.37 9.65 -2.46
N GLY A 9 17.45 9.18 -1.83
CA GLY A 9 18.21 7.99 -2.22
C GLY A 9 17.69 6.65 -1.66
N VAL A 10 16.68 6.65 -0.78
CA VAL A 10 16.18 5.43 -0.11
C VAL A 10 14.88 4.91 -0.75
N PHE A 11 14.12 5.76 -1.46
CA PHE A 11 12.86 5.36 -2.09
C PHE A 11 13.10 4.65 -3.42
N ASN A 12 12.68 3.39 -3.51
CA ASN A 12 12.63 2.63 -4.75
C ASN A 12 11.18 2.22 -5.08
N ASP A 13 10.96 1.75 -6.31
CA ASP A 13 9.65 1.34 -6.81
C ASP A 13 8.95 0.32 -5.90
N GLN A 14 9.72 -0.61 -5.30
CA GLN A 14 9.18 -1.61 -4.38
C GLN A 14 8.59 -0.97 -3.12
N MET A 15 9.27 0.01 -2.51
CA MET A 15 8.78 0.71 -1.32
C MET A 15 7.57 1.57 -1.62
N ILE A 16 7.60 2.29 -2.75
CA ILE A 16 6.47 3.11 -3.20
C ILE A 16 5.25 2.23 -3.45
N ALA A 17 5.42 1.09 -4.14
CA ALA A 17 4.34 0.16 -4.41
C ALA A 17 3.79 -0.49 -3.13
N ALA A 18 4.67 -0.82 -2.17
CA ALA A 18 4.27 -1.35 -0.87
C ALA A 18 3.41 -0.35 -0.07
N ASP A 19 3.81 0.93 -0.04
CA ASP A 19 3.03 1.99 0.60
C ASP A 19 1.66 2.17 -0.08
N TYR A 20 1.62 2.19 -1.42
CA TYR A 20 0.35 2.23 -2.16
C TYR A 20 -0.55 1.02 -1.86
N LEU A 21 0.00 -0.19 -1.79
CA LEU A 21 -0.76 -1.40 -1.46
C LEU A 21 -1.36 -1.33 -0.05
N ILE A 22 -0.61 -0.82 0.93
CA ILE A 22 -1.09 -0.60 2.30
C ILE A 22 -2.17 0.49 2.34
N GLY A 23 -1.97 1.59 1.61
CA GLY A 23 -2.93 2.67 1.45
C GLY A 23 -4.25 2.17 0.87
N ALA A 24 -4.20 1.37 -0.20
CA ALA A 24 -5.39 0.78 -0.83
C ALA A 24 -6.19 -0.10 0.15
N LYS A 25 -5.52 -1.00 0.89
CA LYS A 25 -6.15 -1.84 1.92
C LYS A 25 -6.80 -1.01 3.03
N SER A 26 -6.15 0.09 3.41
CA SER A 26 -6.66 1.00 4.44
C SER A 26 -7.89 1.77 3.95
N ALA A 27 -7.86 2.26 2.70
CA ALA A 27 -8.99 2.93 2.06
C ALA A 27 -10.21 2.01 1.94
N ILE A 28 -10.01 0.74 1.57
CA ILE A 28 -11.09 -0.27 1.53
C ILE A 28 -11.77 -0.39 2.90
N LYS A 29 -10.99 -0.57 3.98
CA LYS A 29 -11.52 -0.68 5.35
C LYS A 29 -12.25 0.59 5.78
N ALA A 30 -11.66 1.75 5.52
CA ALA A 30 -12.24 3.03 5.88
C ALA A 30 -13.56 3.30 5.15
N CYS A 31 -13.63 3.01 3.84
CA CYS A 31 -14.86 3.16 3.07
C CYS A 31 -15.95 2.21 3.57
N ALA A 32 -15.62 0.94 3.87
CA ALA A 32 -16.58 -0.01 4.42
C ALA A 32 -17.18 0.46 5.75
N MET A 33 -16.34 0.98 6.65
CA MET A 33 -16.77 1.57 7.93
C MET A 33 -17.67 2.79 7.69
N ALA A 34 -17.26 3.72 6.83
CA ALA A 34 -18.03 4.92 6.52
C ALA A 34 -19.39 4.60 5.86
N ILE A 35 -19.46 3.57 5.01
CA ILE A 35 -20.73 3.12 4.39
C ILE A 35 -21.71 2.64 5.46
N ALA A 36 -21.23 1.98 6.52
CA ALA A 36 -22.07 1.50 7.62
C ALA A 36 -22.63 2.65 8.46
N GLU A 37 -21.87 3.74 8.60
CA GLU A 37 -22.23 4.91 9.41
C GLU A 37 -22.98 6.01 8.64
N ALA A 38 -22.95 5.98 7.30
CA ALA A 38 -23.60 6.97 6.46
C ALA A 38 -25.13 7.02 6.72
N THR A 39 -25.66 8.22 6.93
CA THR A 39 -27.09 8.45 7.23
C THR A 39 -27.92 8.77 5.98
N THR A 40 -27.30 9.31 4.92
CA THR A 40 -28.01 9.65 3.67
C THR A 40 -27.69 8.66 2.53
N PRO A 41 -28.67 8.36 1.66
CA PRO A 41 -28.44 7.50 0.49
C PRO A 41 -27.35 8.03 -0.45
N GLU A 42 -27.27 9.35 -0.62
CA GLU A 42 -26.32 10.00 -1.52
C GLU A 42 -24.88 9.79 -1.03
N VAL A 43 -24.61 10.05 0.25
CA VAL A 43 -23.28 9.82 0.85
C VAL A 43 -22.91 8.34 0.81
N ARG A 44 -23.87 7.45 1.11
CA ARG A 44 -23.65 6.00 1.06
C ARG A 44 -23.26 5.54 -0.35
N ASN A 45 -23.89 6.09 -1.39
CA ASN A 45 -23.60 5.74 -2.78
C ASN A 45 -22.22 6.25 -3.22
N THR A 46 -21.85 7.48 -2.85
CA THR A 46 -20.50 8.01 -3.11
C THR A 46 -19.42 7.15 -2.44
N LEU A 47 -19.61 6.76 -1.18
CA LEU A 47 -18.65 5.92 -0.46
C LEU A 47 -18.55 4.51 -1.06
N LYS A 48 -19.65 3.95 -1.59
CA LYS A 48 -19.62 2.70 -2.35
C LYS A 48 -18.79 2.83 -3.63
N GLN A 49 -18.89 3.96 -4.33
CA GLN A 49 -18.04 4.21 -5.48
C GLN A 49 -16.56 4.25 -5.08
N HIS A 50 -16.20 5.01 -4.04
CA HIS A 50 -14.83 5.04 -3.52
C HIS A 50 -14.32 3.67 -3.07
N LEU A 51 -15.18 2.84 -2.46
CA LEU A 51 -14.83 1.46 -2.10
C LEU A 51 -14.48 0.64 -3.35
N ASN A 52 -15.31 0.72 -4.41
CA ASN A 52 -15.06 0.02 -5.67
C ASN A 52 -13.76 0.50 -6.33
N ASP A 53 -13.52 1.82 -6.33
CA ASP A 53 -12.30 2.40 -6.89
C ASP A 53 -11.06 1.94 -6.10
N ALA A 54 -11.14 1.88 -4.77
CA ALA A 54 -10.06 1.39 -3.91
C ALA A 54 -9.78 -0.11 -4.11
N ILE A 55 -10.82 -0.92 -4.35
CA ILE A 55 -10.67 -2.35 -4.70
C ILE A 55 -9.98 -2.50 -6.06
N ALA A 56 -10.41 -1.75 -7.07
CA ALA A 56 -9.79 -1.78 -8.40
C ALA A 56 -8.33 -1.33 -8.35
N PHE A 57 -8.03 -0.28 -7.56
CA PHE A 57 -6.66 0.16 -7.34
C PHE A 57 -5.80 -0.88 -6.61
N HIS A 58 -6.35 -1.53 -5.56
CA HIS A 58 -5.69 -2.64 -4.88
C HIS A 58 -5.32 -3.77 -5.85
N GLU A 59 -6.24 -4.15 -6.75
CA GLU A 59 -5.96 -5.17 -7.78
C GLU A 59 -4.80 -4.74 -8.69
N GLN A 60 -4.83 -3.51 -9.22
CA GLN A 60 -3.79 -3.01 -10.11
C GLN A 60 -2.41 -3.00 -9.43
N ILE A 61 -2.31 -2.45 -8.22
CA ILE A 61 -1.02 -2.35 -7.52
C ILE A 61 -0.53 -3.72 -7.05
N SER A 62 -1.43 -4.59 -6.58
CA SER A 62 -1.05 -5.96 -6.19
C SER A 62 -0.52 -6.74 -7.39
N GLN A 63 -1.14 -6.61 -8.57
CA GLN A 63 -0.63 -7.27 -9.77
C GLN A 63 0.70 -6.69 -10.27
N TYR A 64 0.86 -5.37 -10.22
CA TYR A 64 2.17 -4.76 -10.49
C TYR A 64 3.25 -5.36 -9.59
N MET A 65 3.00 -5.46 -8.28
CA MET A 65 3.96 -6.00 -7.32
C MET A 65 4.21 -7.50 -7.51
N ILE A 66 3.20 -8.29 -7.84
CA ILE A 66 3.36 -9.73 -8.16
C ILE A 66 4.24 -9.89 -9.40
N ASN A 67 3.95 -9.17 -10.47
CA ASN A 67 4.72 -9.24 -11.72
C ASN A 67 6.18 -8.80 -11.56
N LYS A 68 6.46 -7.90 -10.62
CA LYS A 68 7.82 -7.46 -10.26
C LYS A 68 8.53 -8.37 -9.25
N GLY A 69 7.83 -9.37 -8.70
CA GLY A 69 8.36 -10.23 -7.63
C GLY A 69 8.44 -9.56 -6.26
N TYR A 70 7.79 -8.40 -6.09
CA TYR A 70 7.73 -7.65 -4.84
C TYR A 70 6.67 -8.19 -3.86
N TYR A 71 5.63 -8.85 -4.39
CA TYR A 71 4.51 -9.36 -3.59
C TYR A 71 4.16 -10.81 -3.94
N HIS A 72 4.07 -11.66 -2.92
CA HIS A 72 3.86 -13.11 -2.98
C HIS A 72 2.65 -13.51 -2.12
N PRO A 73 1.41 -13.20 -2.53
CA PRO A 73 0.22 -13.32 -1.68
C PRO A 73 -0.09 -14.74 -1.20
N THR A 74 0.35 -15.77 -1.92
CA THR A 74 0.12 -17.18 -1.59
C THR A 74 1.32 -17.86 -0.95
N ASN A 75 2.47 -17.18 -0.86
CA ASN A 75 3.70 -17.73 -0.31
C ASN A 75 4.30 -16.79 0.74
N VAL A 76 3.83 -16.95 1.97
CA VAL A 76 4.24 -16.11 3.11
C VAL A 76 5.73 -16.26 3.42
N GLN A 77 6.32 -17.44 3.21
CA GLN A 77 7.76 -17.64 3.44
C GLN A 77 8.61 -16.83 2.47
N GLU A 78 8.23 -16.82 1.19
CA GLU A 78 8.90 -16.02 0.17
C GLU A 78 8.67 -14.52 0.39
N GLN A 79 7.45 -14.12 0.74
CA GLN A 79 7.17 -12.72 1.09
C GLN A 79 8.07 -12.24 2.24
N LEU A 80 8.19 -13.03 3.31
CA LEU A 80 9.04 -12.69 4.46
C LEU A 80 10.52 -12.54 4.04
N ARG A 81 11.01 -13.43 3.17
CA ARG A 81 12.39 -13.35 2.66
C ARG A 81 12.62 -12.06 1.88
N VAL A 82 11.71 -11.71 0.98
CA VAL A 82 11.76 -10.46 0.20
C VAL A 82 11.72 -9.24 1.13
N ASP A 83 10.81 -9.23 2.10
CA ASP A 83 10.65 -8.11 3.05
C ASP A 83 11.92 -7.89 3.89
N MET A 84 12.53 -8.98 4.38
CA MET A 84 13.79 -8.92 5.15
C MET A 84 14.95 -8.40 4.30
N GLN A 85 15.04 -8.82 3.04
CA GLN A 85 16.06 -8.33 2.10
C GLN A 85 15.89 -6.83 1.85
N THR A 86 14.66 -6.37 1.62
CA THR A 86 14.36 -4.95 1.41
C THR A 86 14.65 -4.12 2.65
N ALA A 87 14.29 -4.61 3.85
CA ALA A 87 14.62 -3.95 5.11
C ALA A 87 16.14 -3.80 5.31
N GLN A 88 16.92 -4.83 4.97
CA GLN A 88 18.38 -4.77 5.06
C GLN A 88 18.98 -3.78 4.06
N GLN A 89 18.44 -3.70 2.84
CA GLN A 89 18.86 -2.70 1.85
C GLN A 89 18.60 -1.26 2.34
N VAL A 90 17.43 -1.00 2.93
CA VAL A 90 17.11 0.30 3.55
C VAL A 90 18.16 0.67 4.58
N LEU A 91 18.44 -0.22 5.54
CA LEU A 91 19.40 0.03 6.61
C LEU A 91 20.80 0.34 6.07
N GLN A 92 21.24 -0.38 5.04
CA GLN A 92 22.53 -0.13 4.39
C GLN A 92 22.56 1.20 3.62
N SER A 93 21.45 1.60 3.01
CA SER A 93 21.34 2.87 2.28
C SER A 93 21.20 4.08 3.20
N ALA A 94 20.59 3.92 4.38
CA ALA A 94 20.38 4.98 5.37
C ALA A 94 21.62 5.25 6.25
N GLY A 95 22.56 4.30 6.33
CA GLY A 95 23.82 4.45 7.06
C GLY A 95 24.95 5.12 6.28
N ARG A 96 24.65 5.76 5.14
CA ARG A 96 25.60 6.51 4.30
C ARG A 96 25.29 8.00 4.30
#